data_AF-A0A7K1AZ44-F1
#
_entry.id   AF-A0A7K1AZ44-F1
#
_cell.length_a   1.000
_cell.length_b   1.000
_cell.length_c   1.000
_cell.angle_alpha   90.00
_cell.angle_beta   90.00
_cell.angle_gamma   90.00
#
_symmetry.space_group_name_H-M   'P 1'
#
loop_
_entity.id
_entity.type
_entity.pdbx_description
1 polymer ?
#
loop_
_entity_poly.entity_id
_entity_poly.type
_entity_poly.pdbx_seq_one_letter_code
_entity_poly.pdbx_strand_id
1 'polypeptide(L)'
;MSTVRTMKDRVAEPMKNLRRGRAAVKASLAVSALTFLASCARDAPQDTWQPAGPNAERIDNLQRPVFYVAGVVGVIVFLAVGWAIWRYRDRGQAIPEQTHGKPVVEIVLTVIPALILLGVAIPTAGTIFKLAKTSDTEMTINVT
;
A
#
# COMPACT_ATOMS: atom_id res chain seq x y z
N MET A 1 -18.67 -56.82 1.43
CA MET A 1 -18.95 -55.62 0.59
C MET A 1 -19.11 -54.30 1.37
N SER A 2 -18.97 -54.30 2.71
CA SER A 2 -19.04 -53.08 3.55
C SER A 2 -17.67 -52.39 3.70
N THR A 3 -16.61 -53.15 3.96
CA THR A 3 -15.26 -52.63 4.27
C THR A 3 -14.60 -51.86 3.12
N VAL A 4 -14.82 -52.28 1.87
CA VAL A 4 -14.27 -51.62 0.66
C VAL A 4 -14.93 -50.25 0.43
N ARG A 5 -16.21 -50.10 0.80
CA ARG A 5 -16.93 -48.83 0.68
C ARG A 5 -16.40 -47.83 1.71
N THR A 6 -16.21 -48.29 2.95
CA THR A 6 -15.63 -47.49 4.04
C THR A 6 -14.23 -46.97 3.73
N MET A 7 -13.36 -47.77 3.10
CA MET A 7 -12.03 -47.30 2.67
C MET A 7 -12.11 -46.27 1.54
N LYS A 8 -12.99 -46.47 0.56
CA LYS A 8 -13.19 -45.50 -0.54
C LYS A 8 -13.72 -44.17 -0.02
N ASP A 9 -14.63 -44.20 0.95
CA ASP A 9 -15.18 -42.99 1.57
C ASP A 9 -14.14 -42.26 2.43
N ARG A 10 -13.27 -42.99 3.17
CA ARG A 10 -12.16 -42.40 3.93
C ARG A 10 -11.14 -41.64 3.08
N VAL A 11 -10.98 -41.99 1.80
CA VAL A 11 -10.07 -41.30 0.86
C VAL A 11 -10.80 -40.25 0.03
N ALA A 12 -12.05 -40.49 -0.36
CA ALA A 12 -12.83 -39.58 -1.19
C ALA A 12 -13.25 -38.30 -0.44
N GLU A 13 -13.58 -38.40 0.84
CA GLU A 13 -13.93 -37.27 1.72
C GLU A 13 -12.81 -36.22 1.83
N PRO A 14 -11.55 -36.57 2.23
CA PRO A 14 -10.47 -35.59 2.32
C PRO A 14 -10.11 -35.00 0.95
N MET A 15 -10.18 -35.77 -0.13
CA MET A 15 -9.95 -35.25 -1.49
C MET A 15 -11.03 -34.26 -1.95
N LYS A 16 -12.30 -34.49 -1.60
CA LYS A 16 -13.40 -33.53 -1.87
C LYS A 16 -13.22 -32.24 -1.08
N ASN A 17 -12.85 -32.33 0.19
CA ASN A 17 -12.63 -31.16 1.05
C ASN A 17 -11.44 -30.32 0.58
N LEU A 18 -10.35 -30.97 0.13
CA LEU A 18 -9.18 -30.27 -0.44
C LEU A 18 -9.51 -29.56 -1.77
N ARG A 19 -10.34 -30.17 -2.63
CA ARG A 19 -10.82 -29.54 -3.89
C ARG A 19 -11.80 -28.40 -3.62
N ARG A 20 -12.72 -28.55 -2.67
CA ARG A 20 -13.64 -27.48 -2.24
C ARG A 20 -12.89 -26.29 -1.64
N GLY A 21 -11.88 -26.52 -0.81
CA GLY A 21 -11.02 -25.46 -0.26
C GLY A 21 -10.27 -24.70 -1.34
N ARG A 22 -9.67 -25.40 -2.31
CA ARG A 22 -8.99 -24.75 -3.46
C ARG A 22 -9.95 -23.98 -4.38
N ALA A 23 -11.17 -24.49 -4.58
CA ALA A 23 -12.19 -23.78 -5.36
C ALA A 23 -12.70 -22.53 -4.65
N ALA A 24 -12.91 -22.60 -3.34
CA ALA A 24 -13.31 -21.45 -2.51
C ALA A 24 -12.23 -20.36 -2.49
N VAL A 25 -10.96 -20.72 -2.36
CA VAL A 25 -9.83 -19.76 -2.41
C VAL A 25 -9.71 -19.09 -3.78
N LYS A 26 -9.93 -19.83 -4.89
CA LYS A 26 -9.92 -19.24 -6.24
C LYS A 26 -11.09 -18.30 -6.45
N ALA A 27 -12.28 -18.67 -5.96
CA ALA A 27 -13.47 -17.83 -6.04
C ALA A 27 -13.32 -16.55 -5.22
N SER A 28 -12.77 -16.62 -4.00
CA SER A 28 -12.54 -15.43 -3.17
C SER A 28 -11.48 -14.51 -3.78
N LEU A 29 -10.42 -15.06 -4.39
CA LEU A 29 -9.41 -14.26 -5.09
C LEU A 29 -10.02 -13.53 -6.31
N ALA A 30 -10.88 -14.21 -7.07
CA ALA A 30 -11.55 -13.63 -8.23
C ALA A 30 -12.54 -12.52 -7.83
N VAL A 31 -13.33 -12.74 -6.77
CA VAL A 31 -14.25 -11.72 -6.24
C VAL A 31 -13.48 -10.51 -5.72
N SER A 32 -12.38 -10.72 -5.00
CA SER A 32 -11.53 -9.63 -4.48
C SER A 32 -10.89 -8.82 -5.60
N ALA A 33 -10.45 -9.48 -6.67
CA ALA A 33 -9.92 -8.81 -7.85
C ALA A 33 -11.00 -7.98 -8.59
N LEU A 34 -12.21 -8.53 -8.72
CA LEU A 34 -13.34 -7.85 -9.34
C LEU A 34 -13.80 -6.62 -8.54
N THR A 35 -13.91 -6.73 -7.21
CA THR A 35 -14.29 -5.60 -6.35
C THR A 35 -13.21 -4.52 -6.33
N PHE A 36 -11.93 -4.90 -6.34
CA PHE A 36 -10.82 -3.95 -6.45
C PHE A 36 -10.86 -3.17 -7.78
N LEU A 37 -11.10 -3.85 -8.90
CA LEU A 37 -11.23 -3.22 -10.22
C LEU A 37 -12.47 -2.31 -10.32
N ALA A 38 -13.55 -2.64 -9.60
CA ALA A 38 -14.77 -1.84 -9.56
C ALA A 38 -14.70 -0.64 -8.59
N SER A 39 -13.64 -0.53 -7.77
CA SER A 39 -13.56 0.46 -6.68
C SER A 39 -13.30 1.91 -7.13
N CYS A 40 -13.19 2.19 -8.44
CA CYS A 40 -12.99 3.55 -8.93
C CYS A 40 -14.28 4.38 -8.85
N ALA A 41 -14.31 5.42 -8.01
CA ALA A 41 -15.31 6.49 -8.04
C ALA A 41 -14.74 7.71 -8.77
N ARG A 42 -15.37 8.12 -9.89
CA ARG A 42 -14.88 9.23 -10.73
C ARG A 42 -15.38 10.62 -10.30
N ASP A 43 -16.55 10.69 -9.66
CA ASP A 43 -17.19 11.94 -9.21
C ASP A 43 -17.51 11.86 -7.72
N ALA A 44 -16.48 11.87 -6.88
CA ALA A 44 -16.64 11.90 -5.44
C ALA A 44 -16.69 13.37 -4.96
N PRO A 45 -17.71 13.78 -4.19
CA PRO A 45 -17.82 15.16 -3.70
C PRO A 45 -16.71 15.55 -2.70
N GLN A 46 -15.99 14.56 -2.15
CA GLN A 46 -14.75 14.74 -1.40
C GLN A 46 -13.62 14.00 -2.11
N ASP A 47 -13.00 14.65 -3.08
CA ASP A 47 -11.73 14.22 -3.62
C ASP A 47 -10.63 15.23 -3.30
N THR A 48 -9.38 14.76 -3.25
CA THR A 48 -8.21 15.64 -3.06
C THR A 48 -7.59 16.06 -4.39
N TRP A 49 -8.15 15.64 -5.52
CA TRP A 49 -7.52 15.71 -6.85
C TRP A 49 -8.17 16.78 -7.75
N GLN A 50 -9.29 17.35 -7.31
CA GLN A 50 -10.01 18.47 -7.93
C GLN A 50 -9.92 19.69 -6.98
N PRO A 51 -8.80 20.44 -7.00
CA PRO A 51 -8.66 21.61 -6.16
C PRO A 51 -9.67 22.71 -6.56
N ALA A 52 -10.38 23.25 -5.57
CA ALA A 52 -11.27 24.39 -5.75
C ALA A 52 -10.66 25.67 -5.17
N GLY A 53 -10.22 26.57 -6.04
CA GLY A 53 -9.67 27.87 -5.68
C GLY A 53 -8.13 27.93 -5.57
N PRO A 54 -7.54 29.14 -5.52
CA PRO A 54 -6.11 29.33 -5.68
C PRO A 54 -5.26 28.76 -4.54
N ASN A 55 -5.81 28.70 -3.32
CA ASN A 55 -5.12 28.08 -2.19
C ASN A 55 -5.11 26.55 -2.30
N ALA A 56 -6.23 25.95 -2.73
CA ALA A 56 -6.31 24.52 -2.98
C ALA A 56 -5.37 24.08 -4.10
N GLU A 57 -5.26 24.84 -5.19
CA GLU A 57 -4.31 24.56 -6.28
C GLU A 57 -2.85 24.58 -5.80
N ARG A 58 -2.49 25.51 -4.91
CA ARG A 58 -1.14 25.57 -4.34
C ARG A 58 -0.83 24.34 -3.49
N ILE A 59 -1.81 23.85 -2.73
CA ILE A 59 -1.68 22.63 -1.93
C ILE A 59 -1.57 21.41 -2.85
N ASP A 60 -2.44 21.29 -3.86
CA ASP A 60 -2.43 20.17 -4.80
C ASP A 60 -1.11 20.08 -5.58
N ASN A 61 -0.59 21.21 -6.07
CA ASN A 61 0.70 21.27 -6.75
C ASN A 61 1.88 20.84 -5.87
N LEU A 62 1.79 21.05 -4.55
CA LEU A 62 2.78 20.55 -3.59
C LEU A 62 2.57 19.06 -3.28
N GLN A 63 1.31 18.63 -3.13
CA GLN A 63 0.94 17.27 -2.77
C GLN A 63 1.28 16.27 -3.88
N ARG A 64 0.99 16.57 -5.15
CA ARG A 64 1.20 15.67 -6.29
C ARG A 64 2.61 15.06 -6.34
N PRO A 65 3.71 15.84 -6.34
CA PRO A 65 5.06 15.26 -6.38
C PRO A 65 5.38 14.44 -5.13
N VAL A 66 4.95 14.88 -3.94
CA VAL A 66 5.14 14.12 -2.69
C VAL A 66 4.42 12.79 -2.74
N PHE A 67 3.19 12.76 -3.27
CA PHE A 67 2.40 11.55 -3.44
C PHE A 67 3.07 10.59 -4.43
N TYR A 68 3.63 11.07 -5.55
CA TYR A 68 4.37 10.21 -6.48
C TYR A 68 5.62 9.61 -5.84
N VAL A 69 6.39 10.40 -5.10
CA VAL A 69 7.58 9.89 -4.38
C VAL A 69 7.16 8.84 -3.35
N ALA A 70 6.12 9.12 -2.56
CA ALA A 70 5.58 8.16 -1.59
C ALA A 70 5.08 6.87 -2.25
N GLY A 71 4.39 6.99 -3.40
CA GLY A 71 3.94 5.85 -4.20
C GLY A 71 5.09 4.98 -4.70
N VAL A 72 6.16 5.59 -5.22
CA VAL A 72 7.37 4.86 -5.67
C VAL A 72 8.02 4.12 -4.50
N VAL A 73 8.22 4.79 -3.37
CA VAL A 73 8.77 4.14 -2.16
C VAL A 73 7.87 3.00 -1.69
N GLY A 74 6.56 3.21 -1.67
CA GLY A 74 5.59 2.18 -1.33
C GLY A 74 5.72 0.94 -2.21
N VAL A 75 5.78 1.12 -3.53
CA VAL A 75 5.97 0.02 -4.49
C VAL A 75 7.28 -0.72 -4.21
N ILE A 76 8.39 -0.01 -3.99
CA ILE A 76 9.69 -0.64 -3.68
C ILE A 76 9.59 -1.52 -2.42
N VAL A 77 8.97 -1.00 -1.35
CA VAL A 77 8.79 -1.74 -0.09
C VAL A 77 7.89 -2.96 -0.30
N PHE A 78 6.75 -2.81 -0.97
CA PHE A 78 5.84 -3.92 -1.26
C PHE A 78 6.51 -5.01 -2.09
N LEU A 79 7.31 -4.63 -3.09
CA LEU A 79 8.08 -5.58 -3.90
C LEU A 79 9.17 -6.28 -3.09
N ALA A 80 9.92 -5.55 -2.25
CA ALA A 80 10.96 -6.13 -1.41
C ALA A 80 10.39 -7.15 -0.41
N VAL A 81 9.30 -6.79 0.26
CA VAL A 81 8.58 -7.67 1.20
C VAL A 81 7.97 -8.86 0.46
N GLY A 82 7.28 -8.62 -0.65
CA GLY A 82 6.69 -9.68 -1.47
C GLY A 82 7.73 -10.67 -1.99
N TRP A 83 8.88 -10.16 -2.43
CA TRP A 83 10.01 -10.98 -2.84
C TRP A 83 10.57 -11.79 -1.68
N ALA A 84 10.78 -11.19 -0.50
CA ALA A 84 11.29 -11.89 0.68
C ALA A 84 10.35 -13.02 1.10
N ILE A 85 9.05 -12.77 1.15
CA ILE A 85 8.02 -13.78 1.46
C ILE A 85 8.07 -14.92 0.45
N TRP A 86 8.12 -14.62 -0.85
CA TRP A 86 8.09 -15.64 -1.90
C TRP A 86 9.38 -16.48 -1.95
N ARG A 87 10.55 -15.82 -1.81
CA ARG A 87 11.87 -16.42 -1.97
C ARG A 87 12.33 -17.23 -0.77
N TYR A 88 12.01 -16.78 0.45
CA TYR A 88 12.44 -17.42 1.70
C TYR A 88 11.32 -18.19 2.41
N ARG A 89 10.18 -18.42 1.73
CA ARG A 89 9.11 -19.29 2.23
C ARG A 89 9.66 -20.66 2.59
N ASP A 90 9.37 -21.11 3.81
CA ASP A 90 9.80 -22.44 4.25
C ASP A 90 9.16 -23.55 3.40
N ARG A 91 10.01 -24.54 3.07
CA ARG A 91 9.70 -25.74 2.27
C ARG A 91 10.38 -26.99 2.84
N GLY A 92 10.87 -26.94 4.09
CA GLY A 92 11.70 -28.01 4.68
C GLY A 92 13.20 -27.85 4.39
N GLN A 93 13.66 -26.61 4.22
CA GLN A 93 15.07 -26.30 4.02
C GLN A 93 15.81 -26.18 5.37
N ALA A 94 17.13 -26.33 5.37
CA ALA A 94 17.95 -26.18 6.57
C ALA A 94 17.87 -24.74 7.14
N ILE A 95 18.15 -24.60 8.45
CA ILE A 95 18.13 -23.30 9.13
C ILE A 95 19.14 -22.37 8.46
N PRO A 96 18.74 -21.15 8.03
CA PRO A 96 19.64 -20.20 7.38
C PRO A 96 20.66 -19.63 8.38
N GLU A 97 21.75 -19.08 7.85
CA GLU A 97 22.78 -18.41 8.66
C GLU A 97 22.16 -17.27 9.50
N GLN A 98 22.55 -17.17 10.77
CA GLN A 98 22.06 -16.15 11.68
C GLN A 98 22.95 -14.89 11.58
N THR A 99 22.65 -14.03 10.60
CA THR A 99 23.34 -12.73 10.47
C THR A 99 22.67 -11.67 11.35
N HIS A 100 23.47 -10.80 11.96
CA HIS A 100 22.99 -9.73 12.84
C HIS A 100 22.69 -8.40 12.11
N GLY A 101 22.93 -8.33 10.79
CA GLY A 101 22.75 -7.10 10.00
C GLY A 101 24.01 -6.71 9.24
N LYS A 102 23.90 -5.67 8.42
CA LYS A 102 25.03 -5.08 7.68
C LYS A 102 25.05 -3.59 7.98
N PRO A 103 26.04 -3.07 8.73
CA PRO A 103 26.08 -1.67 9.15
C PRO A 103 25.96 -0.68 7.98
N VAL A 104 26.55 -1.02 6.84
CA VAL A 104 26.46 -0.19 5.61
C VAL A 104 25.01 -0.05 5.15
N VAL A 105 24.22 -1.12 5.19
CA VAL A 105 22.81 -1.10 4.77
C VAL A 105 21.98 -0.27 5.74
N GLU A 106 22.26 -0.37 7.05
CA GLU A 106 21.59 0.39 8.10
C GLU A 106 21.83 1.90 8.00
N ILE A 107 23.04 2.32 7.62
CA ILE A 107 23.35 3.74 7.40
C ILE A 107 22.64 4.22 6.12
N VAL A 108 22.70 3.45 5.05
CA VAL A 108 22.06 3.82 3.78
C VAL A 108 20.54 3.97 3.96
N LEU A 109 19.89 3.03 4.66
CA LEU A 109 18.44 3.04 4.87
C LEU A 109 17.96 4.13 5.83
N THR A 110 18.85 4.77 6.60
CA THR A 110 18.49 5.89 7.49
C THR A 110 18.76 7.24 6.82
N VAL A 111 19.90 7.36 6.14
CA VAL A 111 20.29 8.59 5.44
C VAL A 111 19.38 8.90 4.25
N ILE A 112 19.04 7.89 3.43
CA ILE A 112 18.19 8.11 2.24
C ILE A 112 16.82 8.69 2.63
N PRO A 113 16.04 8.09 3.57
CA PRO A 113 14.76 8.66 3.99
C PRO A 113 14.90 10.06 4.60
N ALA A 114 15.96 10.32 5.37
CA ALA A 114 16.20 11.64 5.94
C ALA A 114 16.39 12.71 4.85
N LEU A 115 17.15 12.40 3.78
CA LEU A 115 17.35 13.31 2.65
C LEU A 115 16.06 13.53 1.84
N ILE A 116 15.26 12.48 1.64
CA ILE A 116 13.94 12.60 0.98
C ILE A 116 13.05 13.57 1.76
N LEU A 117 12.96 13.41 3.09
CA LEU A 117 12.17 14.30 3.94
C LEU A 117 12.68 15.74 3.91
N LEU A 118 13.99 15.95 3.91
CA LEU A 118 14.57 17.29 3.78
C LEU A 118 14.17 17.95 2.45
N GLY A 119 14.20 17.20 1.35
CA GLY A 119 13.78 17.68 0.04
C GLY A 119 12.31 18.08 -0.01
N VAL A 120 11.43 17.35 0.69
CA VAL A 120 10.00 17.68 0.80
C VAL A 120 9.76 18.87 1.73
N ALA A 121 10.54 19.00 2.81
CA ALA A 121 10.34 20.02 3.83
C ALA A 121 10.53 21.45 3.29
N ILE A 122 11.53 21.67 2.44
CA ILE A 122 11.87 23.01 1.90
C ILE A 122 10.71 23.66 1.13
N PRO A 123 10.14 23.05 0.07
CA PRO A 123 9.01 23.63 -0.66
C PRO A 123 7.74 23.68 0.21
N THR A 124 7.59 22.74 1.15
CA THR A 124 6.44 22.71 2.07
C THR A 124 6.42 23.95 2.97
N ALA A 125 7.54 24.26 3.63
CA ALA A 125 7.66 25.47 4.44
C ALA A 125 7.37 26.73 3.61
N GLY A 126 7.91 26.81 2.38
CA GLY A 126 7.64 27.92 1.46
C GLY A 126 6.17 28.10 1.10
N THR A 127 5.44 27.00 0.88
CA THR A 127 4.00 27.03 0.60
C THR A 127 3.19 27.43 1.83
N ILE A 128 3.54 26.94 3.03
CA ILE A 128 2.89 27.34 4.29
C ILE A 128 2.93 28.86 4.47
N PHE A 129 4.10 29.49 4.30
CA PHE A 129 4.21 30.93 4.43
C PHE A 129 3.43 31.71 3.36
N LYS A 130 3.25 31.15 2.17
CA LYS A 130 2.42 31.75 1.12
C LYS A 130 0.93 31.67 1.46
N LEU A 131 0.48 30.54 2.00
CA LEU A 131 -0.90 30.32 2.41
C LEU A 131 -1.29 31.14 3.64
N ALA A 132 -0.35 31.42 4.53
CA ALA A 132 -0.59 32.22 5.73
C ALA A 132 -0.80 33.72 5.44
N LYS A 133 -0.55 34.19 4.21
CA LYS A 133 -0.76 35.60 3.85
C LYS A 133 -2.25 35.88 3.64
N THR A 134 -2.77 36.82 4.41
CA THR A 134 -4.19 37.24 4.40
C THR A 134 -4.38 38.73 4.05
N SER A 135 -3.30 39.41 3.63
CA SER A 135 -3.30 40.85 3.33
C SER A 135 -4.29 41.25 2.23
N ASP A 136 -4.65 40.30 1.37
CA ASP A 136 -5.43 40.54 0.15
C ASP A 136 -6.90 40.09 0.34
N THR A 137 -7.37 40.02 1.59
CA THR A 137 -8.71 39.53 1.94
C THR A 137 -9.77 40.60 1.70
N GLU A 138 -10.74 40.31 0.82
CA GLU A 138 -11.85 41.22 0.52
C GLU A 138 -12.98 41.19 1.56
N MET A 139 -13.20 40.03 2.20
CA MET A 139 -14.30 39.81 3.13
C MET A 139 -13.91 38.84 4.24
N THR A 140 -14.24 39.19 5.48
CA THR A 140 -14.09 38.30 6.65
C THR A 140 -15.43 37.74 7.07
N ILE A 141 -15.55 36.41 7.08
CA ILE A 141 -16.74 35.70 7.58
C ILE A 141 -16.40 35.11 8.95
N ASN A 142 -17.15 35.50 9.98
CA ASN A 142 -17.03 34.90 11.30
C ASN A 142 -17.90 33.64 11.37
N VAL A 143 -17.28 32.48 11.53
CA VAL A 143 -17.97 31.20 11.67
C VAL A 143 -18.11 30.90 13.17
N THR A 144 -19.34 30.81 13.67
CA THR A 144 -19.69 30.48 15.06
C THR A 144 -20.39 29.14 15.17
#